data_AF-A0A6N9R7F9-F1
#
_entry.id   AF-A0A6N9R7F9-F1
#
_cell.length_a   1.000
_cell.length_b   1.000
_cell.length_c   1.000
_cell.angle_alpha   90.00
_cell.angle_beta   90.00
_cell.angle_gamma   90.00
#
_symmetry.space_group_name_H-M   'P 1'
#
loop_
_entity.id
_entity.type
_entity.pdbx_description
1 polymer ?
#
loop_
_entity_poly.entity_id
_entity_poly.type
_entity_poly.pdbx_seq_one_letter_code
_entity_poly.pdbx_strand_id
1 'polypeptide(L)'
;MRLTLPALVTLAAVLVYYVIGFNVGRARVKYKIDAPAVTGNLDFERIYRVQMNTMEQFVAFLPALWLFAIYLSPLWASAFGVVWIVGRIVYAVGYTRAAAKRDVGFGITFIGFAVLWVGAAWGVIGALLQGM
;
A
#
# COMPACT_ATOMS: atom_id res chain seq x y z
N MET A 1 9.33 -15.41 -17.76
CA MET A 1 8.09 -15.13 -16.99
C MET A 1 8.24 -15.16 -15.47
N ARG A 2 9.45 -15.05 -14.86
CA ARG A 2 9.57 -15.15 -13.39
C ARG A 2 9.09 -13.91 -12.62
N LEU A 3 9.19 -12.69 -13.17
CA LEU A 3 8.83 -11.43 -12.47
C LEU A 3 7.53 -10.77 -12.94
N THR A 4 6.75 -11.44 -13.81
CA THR A 4 5.52 -10.86 -14.36
C THR A 4 4.41 -10.73 -13.33
N LEU A 5 4.33 -11.67 -12.37
CA LEU A 5 3.35 -11.60 -11.29
C LEU A 5 3.58 -10.41 -10.33
N PRO A 6 4.78 -10.18 -9.78
CA PRO A 6 5.01 -9.01 -8.92
C PRO A 6 4.93 -7.69 -9.70
N ALA A 7 5.24 -7.69 -11.00
CA ALA A 7 4.98 -6.53 -11.86
C ALA A 7 3.48 -6.22 -11.98
N LEU A 8 2.64 -7.25 -12.18
CA LEU A 8 1.18 -7.09 -12.21
C LEU A 8 0.64 -6.57 -10.86
N VAL A 9 1.16 -7.09 -9.74
CA VAL A 9 0.82 -6.60 -8.39
C VAL A 9 1.22 -5.15 -8.21
N THR A 10 2.39 -4.74 -8.72
CA THR A 10 2.82 -3.34 -8.70
C THR A 10 1.84 -2.47 -9.48
N LEU A 11 1.45 -2.86 -10.70
CA LEU A 11 0.46 -2.12 -11.51
C LEU A 11 -0.90 -2.02 -10.80
N ALA A 12 -1.36 -3.11 -10.19
CA ALA A 12 -2.61 -3.12 -9.42
C ALA A 12 -2.54 -2.20 -8.19
N ALA A 13 -1.42 -2.20 -7.46
CA ALA A 13 -1.21 -1.31 -6.33
C ALA A 13 -1.21 0.17 -6.75
N VAL A 14 -0.57 0.48 -7.89
CA VAL A 14 -0.55 1.84 -8.46
C VAL A 14 -1.96 2.27 -8.86
N LEU A 15 -2.74 1.38 -9.49
CA LEU A 15 -4.14 1.65 -9.84
C LEU A 15 -4.96 1.98 -8.59
N VAL A 16 -4.83 1.20 -7.51
CA VAL A 16 -5.51 1.46 -6.24
C VAL A 16 -5.11 2.81 -5.65
N TYR A 17 -3.83 3.18 -5.70
CA TYR A 17 -3.35 4.49 -5.25
C TYR A 17 -4.02 5.63 -6.04
N TYR A 18 -4.09 5.52 -7.37
CA TYR A 18 -4.76 6.54 -8.19
C TYR A 18 -6.26 6.62 -7.92
N VAL A 19 -6.95 5.49 -7.74
CA VAL A 19 -8.38 5.48 -7.34
C VAL A 19 -8.59 6.24 -6.03
N ILE A 20 -7.72 6.02 -5.04
CA ILE A 20 -7.75 6.76 -3.77
C ILE A 20 -7.48 8.26 -3.99
N GLY A 21 -6.52 8.62 -4.84
CA GLY A 21 -6.24 10.01 -5.22
C GLY A 21 -7.43 10.71 -5.90
N PHE A 22 -8.10 10.04 -6.83
CA PHE A 22 -9.32 10.56 -7.47
C PHE A 22 -10.44 10.81 -6.44
N ASN A 23 -10.55 9.97 -5.41
CA ASN A 23 -11.51 10.19 -4.32
C ASN A 23 -11.20 11.47 -3.53
N VAL A 24 -9.93 11.84 -3.35
CA VAL A 24 -9.55 13.13 -2.76
C VAL A 24 -10.01 14.28 -3.65
N GLY A 25 -9.77 14.21 -4.97
CA GLY A 25 -10.22 15.23 -5.92
C GLY A 25 -11.74 15.42 -5.88
N ARG A 26 -12.50 14.31 -5.86
CA ARG A 26 -13.97 14.34 -5.70
C ARG A 26 -14.39 14.95 -4.36
N ALA A 27 -13.67 14.64 -3.28
CA ALA A 27 -13.94 15.18 -1.96
C ALA A 27 -13.68 16.69 -1.88
N ARG A 28 -12.65 17.22 -2.56
CA ARG A 28 -12.41 18.66 -2.65
C ARG A 28 -13.61 19.40 -3.21
N VAL A 29 -14.17 18.91 -4.32
CA VAL A 29 -15.36 19.49 -4.94
C VAL A 29 -16.56 19.37 -4.01
N LYS A 30 -16.81 18.18 -3.45
CA LYS A 30 -17.97 17.92 -2.58
C LYS A 30 -17.98 18.81 -1.33
N TYR A 31 -16.83 18.98 -0.69
CA TYR A 31 -16.70 19.70 0.58
C TYR A 31 -16.19 21.14 0.40
N LYS A 32 -16.04 21.62 -0.84
CA LYS A 32 -15.57 22.97 -1.19
C LYS A 32 -14.23 23.33 -0.54
N ILE A 33 -13.26 22.42 -0.65
CA ILE A 33 -11.91 22.60 -0.12
C ILE A 33 -10.96 22.95 -1.27
N ASP A 34 -10.75 24.25 -1.47
CA ASP A 34 -9.87 24.78 -2.50
C ASP A 34 -8.40 24.51 -2.19
N ALA A 35 -7.60 24.25 -3.24
CA ALA A 35 -6.16 24.17 -3.08
C ALA A 35 -5.60 25.55 -2.68
N PRO A 36 -4.56 25.63 -1.81
CA PRO A 36 -3.74 24.54 -1.28
C PRO A 36 -4.27 23.92 0.04
N ALA A 37 -5.48 24.26 0.48
CA ALA A 37 -5.99 23.78 1.77
C ALA A 37 -6.08 22.24 1.82
N VAL A 38 -5.72 21.68 2.97
CA VAL A 38 -5.76 20.25 3.27
C VAL A 38 -6.59 19.94 4.53
N THR A 39 -7.26 20.96 5.08
CA THR A 39 -8.14 20.91 6.25
C THR A 39 -9.41 21.72 5.98
N GLY A 40 -10.44 21.53 6.80
CA GLY A 40 -11.67 22.34 6.76
C GLY A 40 -12.96 21.51 6.82
N ASN A 41 -12.90 20.21 6.54
CA ASN A 41 -14.01 19.30 6.73
C ASN A 41 -13.48 17.93 7.19
N LEU A 42 -14.04 17.38 8.27
CA LEU A 42 -13.55 16.13 8.86
C LEU A 42 -13.63 14.93 7.91
N ASP A 43 -14.63 14.85 7.04
CA ASP A 43 -14.75 13.76 6.06
C ASP A 43 -13.73 13.94 4.93
N PHE A 44 -13.52 15.17 4.47
CA PHE A 44 -12.44 15.47 3.54
C PHE A 44 -11.08 15.09 4.13
N GLU A 45 -10.79 15.50 5.35
CA GLU A 45 -9.52 15.23 6.03
C GLU A 45 -9.27 13.73 6.16
N ARG A 46 -10.29 12.93 6.48
CA ARG A 46 -10.17 11.45 6.50
C ARG A 46 -9.81 10.89 5.13
N ILE A 47 -10.49 11.32 4.07
CA ILE A 47 -10.22 10.87 2.69
C ILE A 47 -8.79 11.28 2.26
N TYR A 48 -8.37 12.50 2.58
CA TYR A 48 -7.02 12.99 2.31
C TYR A 48 -5.96 12.20 3.10
N ARG A 49 -6.20 11.91 4.38
CA ARG A 49 -5.30 11.09 5.21
C ARG A 49 -5.19 9.65 4.71
N VAL A 50 -6.26 9.09 4.15
CA VAL A 50 -6.20 7.77 3.49
C VAL A 50 -5.24 7.80 2.31
N GLN A 51 -5.28 8.83 1.46
CA GLN A 51 -4.33 8.97 0.35
C GLN A 51 -2.90 9.12 0.84
N MET A 52 -2.63 10.06 1.75
CA MET A 52 -1.29 10.31 2.27
C MET A 52 -0.69 9.08 2.95
N ASN A 53 -1.47 8.41 3.81
CA ASN A 53 -0.99 7.17 4.44
C ASN A 53 -0.76 6.04 3.42
N THR A 54 -1.55 5.97 2.34
CA THR A 54 -1.30 4.99 1.26
C THR A 54 0.02 5.30 0.57
N MET A 55 0.30 6.57 0.29
CA MET A 55 1.55 7.02 -0.34
C MET A 55 2.77 6.68 0.53
N GLU A 56 2.71 6.99 1.84
CA GLU A 56 3.76 6.64 2.82
C GLU A 56 4.03 5.12 2.83
N GLN A 57 2.97 4.31 2.89
CA GLN A 57 3.10 2.86 2.89
C GLN A 57 3.64 2.32 1.55
N PHE A 58 3.32 2.97 0.43
CA PHE A 58 3.80 2.59 -0.90
C PHE A 58 5.34 2.63 -0.98
N VAL A 59 5.95 3.65 -0.38
CA VAL A 59 7.41 3.84 -0.35
C VAL A 59 8.12 2.67 0.32
N ALA A 60 7.53 2.11 1.39
CA ALA A 60 8.09 0.94 2.08
C ALA A 60 7.74 -0.37 1.37
N PHE A 61 6.50 -0.48 0.86
CA PHE A 61 5.98 -1.69 0.24
C PHE A 61 6.74 -2.09 -1.03
N LEU A 62 6.99 -1.16 -1.95
CA LEU A 62 7.59 -1.48 -3.24
C LEU A 62 9.00 -2.10 -3.11
N PRO A 63 9.95 -1.52 -2.34
CA PRO A 63 11.25 -2.15 -2.13
C PRO A 63 11.14 -3.55 -1.52
N ALA A 64 10.30 -3.72 -0.50
CA ALA A 64 10.10 -5.01 0.14
C ALA A 64 9.57 -6.08 -0.83
N LEU A 65 8.57 -5.72 -1.65
CA LEU A 65 8.01 -6.60 -2.69
C LEU A 65 9.09 -7.07 -3.66
N TRP A 66 9.86 -6.14 -4.20
CA TRP A 66 10.84 -6.44 -5.25
C TRP A 66 12.05 -7.20 -4.70
N LEU A 67 12.57 -6.81 -3.52
CA LEU A 67 13.64 -7.56 -2.87
C LEU A 67 13.19 -8.99 -2.54
N PHE A 68 11.99 -9.19 -2.01
CA PHE A 68 11.45 -10.54 -1.79
C PHE A 68 11.34 -11.31 -3.11
N ALA A 69 10.81 -10.68 -4.17
CA ALA A 69 10.62 -11.34 -5.46
C ALA A 69 11.95 -11.81 -6.07
N ILE A 70 12.99 -10.98 -5.98
CA ILE A 70 14.31 -11.23 -6.57
C ILE A 70 15.08 -12.27 -5.76
N TYR A 71 15.12 -12.13 -4.44
CA TYR A 71 15.99 -12.93 -3.58
C TYR A 71 15.32 -14.18 -2.97
N LEU A 72 14.00 -14.30 -3.04
CA LEU A 72 13.26 -15.43 -2.45
C LEU A 72 12.30 -16.07 -3.45
N SER A 73 11.21 -15.40 -3.79
CA SER A 73 10.17 -15.99 -4.63
C SER A 73 9.21 -14.96 -5.21
N PRO A 74 9.13 -14.83 -6.55
CA PRO A 74 8.17 -13.95 -7.19
C PRO A 74 6.70 -14.34 -6.95
N LEU A 75 6.41 -15.64 -6.81
CA LEU A 75 5.06 -16.13 -6.54
C LEU A 75 4.57 -15.67 -5.16
N TRP A 76 5.38 -15.91 -4.13
CA TRP A 76 5.05 -15.51 -2.76
C TRP A 76 5.07 -14.00 -2.57
N ALA A 77 6.02 -13.29 -3.22
CA ALA A 77 5.99 -11.83 -3.26
C ALA A 77 4.64 -11.32 -3.77
N SER A 78 4.13 -11.93 -4.85
CA SER A 78 2.85 -11.55 -5.43
C SER A 78 1.67 -11.84 -4.50
N ALA A 79 1.66 -13.00 -3.84
CA ALA A 79 0.61 -13.37 -2.90
C ALA A 79 0.52 -12.36 -1.73
N PHE A 80 1.64 -12.06 -1.08
CA PHE A 80 1.66 -11.10 0.03
C PHE A 80 1.45 -9.66 -0.43
N GLY A 81 1.85 -9.32 -1.66
CA GLY A 81 1.51 -8.04 -2.26
C GLY A 81 0.01 -7.88 -2.53
N VAL A 82 -0.68 -8.94 -2.94
CA VAL A 82 -2.16 -8.93 -3.03
C VAL A 82 -2.79 -8.74 -1.64
N VAL A 83 -2.28 -9.40 -0.61
CA VAL A 83 -2.74 -9.19 0.79
C VAL A 83 -2.58 -7.71 1.19
N TRP A 84 -1.44 -7.10 0.87
CA TRP A 84 -1.20 -5.68 1.12
C TRP A 84 -2.22 -4.79 0.38
N ILE A 85 -2.50 -5.07 -0.90
CA ILE A 85 -3.50 -4.33 -1.70
C ILE A 85 -4.90 -4.43 -1.07
N VAL A 86 -5.33 -5.65 -0.70
CA VAL A 86 -6.62 -5.86 -0.03
C VAL A 86 -6.68 -5.09 1.28
N GLY A 87 -5.61 -5.12 2.07
CA GLY A 87 -5.47 -4.31 3.29
C GLY A 87 -5.68 -2.82 3.03
N ARG A 88 -5.08 -2.26 1.96
CA ARG A 88 -5.27 -0.85 1.57
C ARG A 88 -6.70 -0.53 1.17
N ILE A 89 -7.37 -1.42 0.45
CA ILE A 89 -8.78 -1.23 0.07
C ILE A 89 -9.67 -1.23 1.31
N VAL A 90 -9.50 -2.20 2.21
CA VAL A 90 -10.24 -2.29 3.47
C VAL A 90 -9.97 -1.06 4.35
N TYR A 91 -8.71 -0.63 4.43
CA TYR A 91 -8.31 0.58 5.15
C TYR A 91 -9.01 1.83 4.60
N ALA A 92 -9.00 2.01 3.28
CA ALA A 92 -9.64 3.15 2.62
C ALA A 92 -11.15 3.17 2.86
N VAL A 93 -11.83 2.04 2.70
CA VAL A 93 -13.28 1.93 2.91
C VAL A 93 -13.64 2.15 4.39
N GLY A 94 -12.86 1.59 5.32
CA GLY A 94 -13.10 1.73 6.75
C GLY A 94 -12.90 3.17 7.23
N TYR A 95 -11.76 3.76 6.93
CA TYR A 95 -11.39 5.09 7.43
C TYR A 95 -12.27 6.20 6.85
N THR A 96 -12.69 6.08 5.59
CA THR A 96 -13.63 7.05 5.00
C THR A 96 -15.01 7.04 5.64
N ARG A 97 -15.42 5.93 6.30
CA ARG A 97 -16.69 5.85 7.05
C ARG A 97 -16.55 6.37 8.48
N ALA A 98 -15.46 6.02 9.17
CA ALA A 98 -15.16 6.48 10.52
C ALA A 98 -13.69 6.29 10.85
N ALA A 99 -13.09 7.24 11.58
CA ALA A 99 -11.68 7.15 11.97
C ALA A 99 -11.32 5.87 12.73
N ALA A 100 -12.23 5.39 13.61
CA ALA A 100 -12.04 4.17 14.39
C ALA A 100 -12.13 2.86 13.58
N LYS A 101 -12.55 2.90 12.30
CA LYS A 101 -12.71 1.71 11.46
C LYS A 101 -11.50 1.41 10.57
N ARG A 102 -10.38 2.09 10.79
CA ARG A 102 -9.16 1.95 9.97
C ARG A 102 -8.29 0.76 10.38
N ASP A 103 -8.42 0.28 11.61
CA ASP A 103 -7.40 -0.58 12.24
C ASP A 103 -7.31 -1.97 11.60
N VAL A 104 -8.45 -2.57 11.21
CA VAL A 104 -8.46 -3.88 10.53
C VAL A 104 -7.70 -3.83 9.21
N GLY A 105 -8.00 -2.83 8.37
CA GLY A 105 -7.30 -2.66 7.10
C GLY A 105 -5.83 -2.35 7.28
N PHE A 106 -5.48 -1.58 8.32
CA PHE A 106 -4.10 -1.30 8.67
C PHE A 106 -3.35 -2.57 9.10
N GLY A 107 -3.96 -3.41 9.95
CA GLY A 107 -3.39 -4.68 10.38
C GLY A 107 -3.12 -5.64 9.21
N ILE A 108 -4.07 -5.79 8.29
CA ILE A 108 -3.89 -6.62 7.08
C ILE A 108 -2.74 -6.08 6.22
N THR A 109 -2.70 -4.75 6.01
CA THR A 109 -1.63 -4.08 5.28
C THR A 109 -0.26 -4.36 5.92
N PHE A 110 -0.19 -4.22 7.24
CA PHE A 110 1.03 -4.41 8.00
C PHE A 110 1.53 -5.85 7.94
N ILE A 111 0.64 -6.85 8.06
CA ILE A 111 1.03 -8.27 7.96
C ILE A 111 1.62 -8.57 6.57
N GLY A 112 0.94 -8.13 5.49
CA GLY A 112 1.46 -8.30 4.13
C GLY A 112 2.83 -7.67 3.95
N PHE A 113 3.02 -6.45 4.46
CA PHE A 113 4.32 -5.76 4.42
C PHE A 113 5.39 -6.46 5.27
N ALA A 114 5.07 -6.85 6.51
CA ALA A 114 6.02 -7.44 7.45
C ALA A 114 6.60 -8.75 6.92
N VAL A 115 5.75 -9.60 6.33
CA VAL A 115 6.21 -10.85 5.70
C VAL A 115 7.12 -10.56 4.51
N LEU A 116 6.75 -9.60 3.65
CA LEU A 116 7.59 -9.18 2.52
C LEU A 116 8.94 -8.63 2.99
N TRP A 117 8.95 -7.79 4.03
CA TRP A 117 10.17 -7.14 4.50
C TRP A 117 11.12 -8.10 5.22
N VAL A 118 10.59 -8.94 6.13
CA VAL A 118 11.38 -9.97 6.84
C VAL A 118 11.92 -10.99 5.85
N GLY A 119 11.09 -11.43 4.90
CA GLY A 119 11.54 -12.29 3.82
C GLY A 119 12.65 -11.62 3.01
N ALA A 120 12.42 -10.41 2.48
CA ALA A 120 13.43 -9.67 1.73
C ALA A 120 14.78 -9.60 2.47
N ALA A 121 14.77 -9.27 3.77
CA ALA A 121 15.98 -9.25 4.60
C ALA A 121 16.67 -10.63 4.67
N TRP A 122 15.90 -11.69 4.94
CA TRP A 122 16.42 -13.06 4.95
C TRP A 122 17.05 -13.46 3.60
N GLY A 123 16.35 -13.18 2.49
CA GLY A 123 16.84 -13.49 1.15
C GLY A 123 18.13 -12.77 0.79
N VAL A 124 18.21 -11.46 1.10
CA VAL A 124 19.41 -10.65 0.83
C VAL A 124 20.58 -11.10 1.68
N ILE A 125 20.38 -11.35 2.98
CA ILE A 125 21.43 -11.85 3.89
C ILE A 125 21.91 -13.23 3.43
N GLY A 126 20.98 -14.12 3.06
CA GLY A 126 21.32 -15.45 2.55
C GLY A 126 22.17 -15.39 1.28
N ALA A 127 21.82 -14.50 0.34
CA ALA A 127 22.61 -14.31 -0.88
C ALA A 127 24.02 -13.80 -0.58
N LEU A 128 24.14 -12.82 0.33
CA LEU A 128 25.44 -12.28 0.76
C LEU A 128 26.33 -13.36 1.38
N LEU A 129 25.77 -14.22 2.24
CA LEU A 129 26.52 -15.32 2.88
C LEU A 129 26.95 -16.41 1.88
N GLN A 130 26.25 -16.54 0.76
CA GLN A 130 26.57 -17.50 -0.31
C GLN A 130 27.56 -16.94 -1.33
N GLY A 131 27.97 -15.67 -1.20
CA GLY A 131 28.89 -15.00 -2.13
C GLY A 131 28.28 -14.71 -3.50
N MET A 132 26.95 -14.60 -3.58
CA MET A 132 26.23 -14.18 -4.78
C MET A 132 26.12 -12.66 -4.89
#